data_AF-A0A651EAV3-F1
#
_entry.id   AF-A0A651EAV3-F1
#
_cell.length_a   1.000
_cell.length_b   1.000
_cell.length_c   1.000
_cell.angle_alpha   90.00
_cell.angle_beta   90.00
_cell.angle_gamma   90.00
#
_symmetry.space_group_name_H-M   'P 1'
#
loop_
_entity.id
_entity.type
_entity.pdbx_description
1 polymer ?
#
loop_
_entity_poly.entity_id
_entity_poly.type
_entity_poly.pdbx_seq_one_letter_code
_entity_poly.pdbx_strand_id
1 'polypeptide(L)' 'MRTTIELRDDQRAKLLEMAARRGEKGFSRLIQEAVDRYLDEEARRDRSVEEALAAVGSLSDDEAEALERAARRLRENWR' A
#
# COMPACT_ATOMS: atom_id res chain seq x y z
N MET A 1 7.60 -11.47 20.74
CA MET A 1 6.63 -11.15 21.82
C MET A 1 5.36 -11.97 21.61
N ARG A 2 4.70 -12.45 22.67
CA ARG A 2 3.41 -13.16 22.55
C ARG A 2 2.28 -12.18 22.84
N THR A 3 1.40 -12.00 21.87
CA THR A 3 0.22 -11.13 21.97
C THR A 3 -1.01 -11.96 21.66
N THR A 4 -2.06 -11.81 22.48
CA THR A 4 -3.36 -12.40 22.21
C THR A 4 -4.16 -11.42 21.35
N ILE A 5 -4.70 -11.90 20.24
CA ILE A 5 -5.57 -11.14 19.35
C ILE A 5 -6.88 -11.90 19.21
N GLU A 6 -7.97 -11.16 19.01
CA GLU A 6 -9.26 -11.78 18.72
C GLU A 6 -9.38 -12.04 17.20
N LEU A 7 -9.80 -13.25 16.86
CA LEU A 7 -10.12 -13.66 15.51
C LEU A 7 -11.50 -14.28 15.54
N ARG A 8 -12.32 -13.95 14.54
CA ARG A 8 -13.56 -14.66 14.33
C ARG A 8 -13.29 -16.11 13.91
N ASP A 9 -14.26 -16.98 14.15
CA ASP A 9 -14.14 -18.41 13.83
C ASP A 9 -13.89 -18.66 12.33
N ASP A 10 -14.52 -17.88 11.45
CA ASP A 10 -14.32 -17.94 10.00
C ASP A 10 -12.88 -17.57 9.60
N GLN A 11 -12.32 -16.53 10.23
CA GLN A 11 -10.95 -16.09 10.00
C GLN A 11 -9.96 -17.16 10.45
N ARG A 12 -10.17 -17.71 11.66
CA ARG A 12 -9.32 -18.78 12.22
C ARG A 12 -9.34 -20.02 11.34
N ALA A 13 -10.51 -20.46 10.89
CA ALA A 13 -10.66 -21.62 10.01
C ALA A 13 -9.89 -21.42 8.70
N LYS A 14 -10.05 -20.26 8.06
CA LYS A 14 -9.37 -19.94 6.81
C LYS A 14 -7.85 -19.82 6.96
N LEU A 15 -7.38 -19.27 8.08
CA LEU A 15 -5.96 -19.21 8.41
C LEU A 15 -5.35 -20.61 8.60
N LEU A 16 -6.06 -21.51 9.28
CA LEU A 16 -5.63 -22.91 9.42
C LEU A 16 -5.58 -23.64 8.08
N GLU A 17 -6.59 -23.47 7.23
CA GLU A 17 -6.61 -24.03 5.88
C GLU A 17 -5.42 -23.55 5.04
N MET A 18 -5.14 -22.24 5.06
CA MET A 18 -3.99 -21.67 4.35
C MET A 18 -2.65 -22.18 4.90
N ALA A 19 -2.52 -22.32 6.22
CA ALA A 19 -1.31 -22.85 6.84
C ALA A 19 -1.08 -24.31 6.45
N ALA A 20 -2.14 -25.13 6.49
CA ALA A 20 -2.08 -26.54 6.09
C ALA A 20 -1.65 -26.70 4.63
N ARG A 21 -2.19 -25.86 3.72
CA ARG A 21 -1.78 -25.84 2.30
C ARG A 21 -0.31 -25.48 2.11
N ARG A 22 0.28 -24.70 3.02
CA ARG A 22 1.71 -24.33 2.99
C ARG A 22 2.61 -25.31 3.76
N GLY A 23 2.05 -26.37 4.35
CA GLY A 23 2.81 -27.32 5.17
C GLY A 23 3.25 -26.74 6.54
N GLU A 24 2.63 -25.64 6.97
CA GLU A 24 2.94 -24.99 8.23
C GLU A 24 2.17 -25.62 9.39
N LYS A 25 2.82 -25.74 10.55
CA LYS A 25 2.20 -26.35 11.76
C LYS A 25 1.08 -25.51 12.39
N GLY A 26 0.89 -24.27 11.92
CA GLY A 26 -0.13 -23.34 12.38
C GLY A 26 -0.07 -22.02 11.59
N PHE A 27 -0.95 -21.09 11.92
CA PHE A 27 -1.09 -19.84 11.16
C PHE A 27 -0.24 -18.67 11.68
N SER A 28 0.62 -18.88 12.68
CA SER A 28 1.42 -17.79 13.28
C SER A 28 2.30 -17.07 12.25
N ARG A 29 2.90 -17.81 11.31
CA ARG A 29 3.70 -17.22 10.23
C ARG A 29 2.84 -16.36 9.29
N LEU A 30 1.62 -16.81 8.98
CA LEU A 30 0.67 -16.04 8.17
C LEU A 30 0.26 -14.74 8.86
N ILE A 31 0.07 -14.76 10.17
CA ILE A 31 -0.26 -13.55 10.94
C ILE A 31 0.92 -12.57 10.90
N GLN A 32 2.15 -13.04 11.06
CA GLN A 32 3.33 -12.17 10.93
C GLN A 32 3.41 -11.55 9.54
N GLU A 33 3.31 -12.35 8.48
CA GLU A 33 3.30 -11.87 7.09
C GLU A 33 2.18 -10.84 6.83
N ALA A 34 1.00 -11.05 7.41
CA ALA A 34 -0.12 -10.13 7.27
C ALA A 34 0.12 -8.80 8.01
N VAL A 35 0.68 -8.85 9.22
CA VAL A 35 1.04 -7.66 10.00
C VAL A 35 2.14 -6.86 9.31
N ASP A 36 3.19 -7.53 8.83
CA ASP A 36 4.30 -6.88 8.11
C ASP A 36 3.76 -6.17 6.85
N ARG A 37 2.93 -6.86 6.07
CA ARG A 37 2.30 -6.26 4.88
C ARG A 37 1.45 -5.05 5.22
N TYR A 38 0.64 -5.15 6.28
CA TYR A 38 -0.22 -4.04 6.71
C TYR A 38 0.63 -2.82 7.09
N LEU A 39 1.67 -3.01 7.91
CA LEU A 39 2.55 -1.91 8.33
C LEU A 39 3.28 -1.27 7.15
N ASP A 40 3.77 -2.09 6.21
CA ASP A 40 4.41 -1.59 4.99
C ASP A 40 3.44 -0.79 4.10
N GLU A 41 2.19 -1.24 4.00
CA GLU A 41 1.15 -0.53 3.25
C GLU A 41 0.79 0.79 3.90
N GLU A 42 0.59 0.84 5.22
CA GLU A 42 0.32 2.08 5.94
C GLU A 42 1.50 3.06 5.83
N ALA A 43 2.73 2.58 6.02
CA ALA A 43 3.91 3.43 5.86
C ALA A 43 4.06 3.98 4.44
N ARG A 44 3.67 3.21 3.41
CA ARG A 44 3.62 3.70 2.03
C ARG A 44 2.53 4.74 1.84
N ARG A 45 1.34 4.53 2.40
CA ARG A 45 0.22 5.49 2.31
C ARG A 45 0.60 6.82 2.94
N ASP A 46 1.18 6.80 4.14
CA ASP A 46 1.61 8.00 4.84
C ASP A 46 2.63 8.78 4.02
N ARG A 47 3.65 8.10 3.46
CA ARG A 47 4.62 8.73 2.55
C ARG A 47 3.97 9.30 1.30
N SER A 48 3.08 8.56 0.65
CA SER A 48 2.39 9.06 -0.55
C SER A 48 1.53 10.29 -0.25
N VAL A 49 0.87 10.35 0.90
CA VAL A 49 0.13 11.54 1.34
C VAL A 49 1.08 12.70 1.60
N GLU A 50 2.18 12.47 2.31
CA GLU A 50 3.21 13.49 2.59
C GLU A 50 3.82 14.04 1.30
N GLU A 51 4.22 13.18 0.37
CA GLU A 51 4.75 13.55 -0.94
C GLU A 51 3.73 14.34 -1.77
N ALA A 52 2.46 13.91 -1.77
CA ALA A 52 1.39 14.61 -2.47
C ALA A 52 1.15 16.01 -1.88
N LEU A 53 1.16 16.14 -0.55
CA LEU A 53 1.04 17.44 0.12
C LEU A 53 2.25 18.33 -0.14
N ALA A 54 3.47 17.77 -0.13
CA ALA A 54 4.69 18.51 -0.45
C ALA A 54 4.73 19.00 -1.91
N ALA A 55 4.04 18.29 -2.83
CA ALA A 55 3.90 18.72 -4.22
C ALA A 55 2.91 19.87 -4.40
N VAL A 56 2.01 20.13 -3.44
CA VAL A 56 1.07 21.25 -3.55
C VAL A 56 1.83 22.57 -3.42
N GLY A 57 1.79 23.38 -4.48
CA GLY A 57 2.45 24.69 -4.51
C GLY A 57 3.97 24.63 -4.68
N SER A 58 4.53 23.48 -5.05
CA SER A 58 5.96 23.33 -5.32
C SER A 58 6.39 23.85 -6.70
N LEU A 59 5.44 24.04 -7.63
CA LEU A 59 5.68 24.66 -8.93
C LEU A 59 5.36 26.15 -8.86
N SER A 60 6.26 26.96 -9.42
CA SER A 60 5.91 28.34 -9.78
C SER A 60 4.90 28.37 -10.93
N ASP A 61 4.21 29.50 -11.11
CA ASP A 61 3.21 29.66 -12.17
C ASP A 61 3.80 29.38 -13.57
N ASP A 62 5.03 29.84 -13.84
CA ASP A 62 5.72 29.62 -15.11
C ASP A 62 6.04 28.13 -15.34
N GLU A 63 6.46 27.41 -14.29
CA GLU A 63 6.74 25.98 -14.35
C GLU A 63 5.47 25.16 -14.55
N ALA A 64 4.39 25.55 -13.86
CA ALA A 64 3.08 24.92 -14.01
C ALA A 64 2.54 25.06 -15.44
N GLU A 65 2.60 26.27 -16.01
CA GLU A 65 2.19 26.50 -17.40
C GLU A 65 3.06 25.73 -18.40
N ALA A 66 4.37 25.68 -18.18
CA ALA A 66 5.28 24.93 -19.04
C ALA A 66 4.95 23.43 -19.04
N LEU A 67 4.71 22.86 -17.85
CA LEU A 67 4.29 21.48 -17.68
C LEU A 67 2.95 21.20 -18.37
N GLU A 68 1.97 22.09 -18.23
CA GLU A 68 0.66 21.94 -18.86
C GLU A 68 0.76 21.95 -20.40
N ARG A 69 1.54 22.89 -20.96
CA ARG A 69 1.80 22.95 -22.40
C ARG A 69 2.46 21.67 -22.92
N ALA A 70 3.46 21.16 -22.20
CA ALA A 70 4.15 19.92 -22.57
C ALA A 70 3.22 18.71 -22.52
N ALA A 71 2.43 18.57 -21.46
CA ALA A 71 1.45 17.49 -21.30
C ALA A 71 0.37 17.52 -22.40
N ARG A 72 -0.11 18.72 -22.77
CA ARG A 72 -1.08 18.90 -23.85
C ARG A 72 -0.51 18.44 -25.20
N ARG A 73 0.70 18.88 -25.56
CA ARG A 73 1.39 18.43 -26.78
C ARG A 73 1.58 16.92 -26.81
N LEU A 74 1.95 16.30 -25.68
CA LEU A 74 2.09 14.85 -25.60
C LEU A 74 0.76 14.13 -25.87
N ARG A 75 -0.34 14.59 -25.25
CA ARG A 75 -1.68 14.00 -25.45
C ARG A 75 -2.20 14.17 -26.88
N GLU A 76 -1.97 15.31 -27.51
CA GLU A 76 -2.36 15.56 -28.90
C GLU A 76 -1.64 14.63 -29.89
N ASN A 77 -0.43 14.20 -29.55
CA ASN A 77 0.37 13.29 -30.36
C ASN A 77 0.28 11.83 -29.90
N TRP A 78 -0.61 11.52 -28.95
CA TRP A 78 -0.78 10.16 -28.44
C TRP A 78 -1.69 9.37 -29.38
N ARG A 79 -1.07 8.47 -30.15
CA ARG A 79 -1.70 7.50 -31.04
C ARG A 79 -1.30 6.09 -30.61
#